data_AF-A0A953JM53-F1
#
_entry.id   AF-A0A953JM53-F1
#
_cell.length_a   1.000
_cell.length_b   1.000
_cell.length_c   1.000
_cell.angle_alpha   90.00
_cell.angle_beta   90.00
_cell.angle_gamma   90.00
#
_symmetry.space_group_name_H-M   'P 1'
#
loop_
_entity.id
_entity.type
_entity.pdbx_description
1 polymer ?
#
loop_
_entity_poly.entity_id
_entity_poly.type
_entity_poly.pdbx_seq_one_letter_code
_entity_poly.pdbx_strand_id
1 'polypeptide(L)' 'MPDDALIALKPEIAAKALIDAARFRAMSEEAKRDPDGFWRKEMRRIAWIKEPTKIKNT' A
#
# COMPACT_ATOMS: atom_id res chain seq x y z
N MET A 1 26.04 13.57 -7.57
CA MET A 1 24.80 12.75 -7.47
C MET A 1 24.87 11.76 -8.61
N PRO A 2 24.68 10.45 -8.40
CA PRO A 2 24.52 9.55 -9.53
C PRO A 2 23.30 10.02 -10.34
N ASP A 3 23.38 9.96 -11.67
CA ASP A 3 22.33 10.39 -12.58
C ASP A 3 20.97 9.81 -12.17
N ASP A 4 19.88 10.57 -12.38
CA ASP A 4 18.48 10.15 -12.20
C ASP A 4 18.07 9.07 -13.23
N ALA A 5 18.86 8.01 -13.36
CA ALA A 5 18.62 6.91 -14.26
C ALA A 5 17.43 6.09 -13.74
N LEU A 6 16.31 6.18 -14.44
CA LEU A 6 15.17 5.30 -14.21
C LEU A 6 15.55 3.86 -14.56
N ILE A 7 15.61 3.01 -13.54
CA ILE A 7 15.89 1.57 -13.70
C ILE A 7 14.59 0.88 -14.13
N ALA A 8 14.58 0.33 -15.34
CA ALA A 8 13.44 -0.40 -15.86
C ALA A 8 13.13 -1.65 -15.01
N LEU A 9 11.85 -1.90 -14.76
CA LEU A 9 11.39 -3.08 -14.03
C LEU A 9 11.53 -4.32 -14.91
N LYS A 10 12.18 -5.36 -14.39
CA LYS A 10 12.30 -6.63 -15.10
C LYS A 10 10.94 -7.33 -15.22
N PRO A 11 10.58 -7.91 -16.38
CA PRO A 11 9.27 -8.52 -16.59
C PRO A 11 8.91 -9.62 -15.58
N GLU A 12 9.88 -10.41 -15.13
CA GLU A 12 9.68 -11.47 -14.15
C GLU A 12 9.29 -10.95 -12.76
N ILE A 13 9.68 -9.72 -12.42
CA ILE A 13 9.24 -9.06 -11.18
C ILE A 13 7.84 -8.50 -11.39
N ALA A 14 7.59 -7.85 -12.52
CA ALA A 14 6.27 -7.31 -12.86
C ALA A 14 5.18 -8.39 -12.83
N ALA A 15 5.47 -9.58 -13.36
CA ALA A 15 4.55 -10.71 -13.38
C ALA A 15 4.22 -11.30 -12.00
N LYS A 16 5.09 -11.12 -11.01
CA LYS A 16 4.93 -11.66 -9.64
C LYS A 16 4.50 -10.61 -8.62
N ALA A 17 4.42 -9.34 -9.02
CA ALA A 17 4.04 -8.26 -8.14
C ALA A 17 2.57 -8.41 -7.70
N LEU A 18 2.33 -8.31 -6.39
CA LEU A 18 0.97 -8.37 -5.83
C LEU A 18 0.13 -7.13 -6.18
N ILE A 19 0.83 -6.02 -6.47
CA ILE A 19 0.27 -4.71 -6.74
C ILE A 19 0.95 -4.17 -8.00
N ASP A 20 0.16 -3.89 -9.04
CA ASP A 20 0.62 -3.19 -10.23
C ASP A 20 0.52 -1.66 -10.07
N ALA A 21 0.92 -0.93 -11.10
CA ALA A 21 0.92 0.55 -11.08
C ALA A 21 -0.49 1.17 -11.01
N ALA A 22 -1.53 0.48 -11.50
CA ALA A 22 -2.90 0.98 -11.44
C ALA A 22 -3.47 0.79 -10.02
N ARG A 23 -3.27 -0.39 -9.45
CA ARG A 23 -3.68 -0.74 -8.09
C ARG A 23 -2.93 0.08 -7.05
N PHE A 24 -1.63 0.31 -7.24
CA PHE A 24 -0.85 1.20 -6.38
C PHE A 24 -1.45 2.61 -6.33
N ARG A 25 -1.79 3.17 -7.51
CA ARG A 25 -2.43 4.49 -7.60
C ARG A 25 -3.78 4.50 -6.90
N ALA A 26 -4.63 3.51 -7.15
CA ALA A 26 -5.93 3.40 -6.51
C ALA A 26 -5.83 3.30 -4.97
N MET A 27 -4.94 2.44 -4.45
CA MET A 27 -4.70 2.31 -3.01
C MET A 27 -4.15 3.60 -2.40
N SER A 28 -3.26 4.30 -3.10
CA SER A 28 -2.71 5.58 -2.63
C SER A 28 -3.78 6.67 -2.55
N GLU A 29 -4.65 6.76 -3.56
CA GLU A 29 -5.76 7.73 -3.55
C GLU A 29 -6.82 7.37 -2.50
N GLU A 30 -7.10 6.07 -2.28
CA GLU A 30 -7.95 5.61 -1.18
C GLU A 30 -7.37 6.03 0.18
N ALA A 31 -6.09 5.76 0.42
CA ALA A 31 -5.41 6.11 1.68
C ALA A 31 -5.33 7.62 1.93
N LYS A 32 -5.28 8.45 0.88
CA LYS A 32 -5.34 9.91 1.00
C LYS A 32 -6.74 10.40 1.33
N ARG A 33 -7.76 9.88 0.64
CA ARG A 33 -9.15 10.32 0.75
C ARG A 33 -9.82 9.84 2.03
N ASP A 34 -9.56 8.60 2.44
CA ASP A 34 -10.10 7.99 3.66
C ASP A 34 -9.01 7.16 4.36
N PRO A 35 -8.11 7.83 5.12
CA PRO A 35 -7.01 7.16 5.79
C PRO A 35 -7.48 6.12 6.82
N ASP A 36 -8.51 6.42 7.60
CA ASP A 36 -9.01 5.52 8.65
C ASP A 36 -9.67 4.28 8.02
N GLY A 37 -10.46 4.43 6.96
CA GLY A 37 -11.05 3.32 6.23
C GLY A 37 -10.01 2.41 5.59
N PHE A 38 -9.03 2.99 4.90
CA PHE A 38 -7.93 2.25 4.28
C PHE A 38 -7.15 1.42 5.30
N TRP A 39 -6.69 2.04 6.39
CA TRP A 39 -5.89 1.35 7.40
C TRP A 39 -6.72 0.36 8.23
N ARG A 40 -8.03 0.59 8.42
CA ARG A 40 -8.95 -0.39 9.03
C ARG A 40 -9.09 -1.66 8.19
N LYS A 41 -9.02 -1.55 6.87
CA LYS A 41 -8.99 -2.71 5.96
C LYS A 41 -7.65 -3.43 6.02
N GLU A 42 -6.54 -2.68 5.94
CA GLU A 42 -5.19 -3.27 5.94
C GLU A 42 -4.82 -3.94 7.28
N MET A 43 -5.28 -3.43 8.42
CA MET A 43 -4.99 -4.04 9.74
C MET A 43 -5.53 -5.46 9.89
N ARG A 44 -6.53 -5.88 9.09
CA ARG A 44 -7.10 -7.24 9.12
C ARG A 44 -6.13 -8.31 8.65
N ARG A 45 -5.00 -7.91 8.06
CA ARG A 45 -3.92 -8.82 7.65
C ARG A 45 -3.06 -9.27 8.83
N ILE A 46 -3.21 -8.64 9.99
CA ILE A 46 -2.50 -8.97 11.22
C ILE A 46 -3.44 -9.81 12.10
N ALA A 47 -2.93 -10.91 12.65
CA ALA A 47 -3.65 -11.72 13.62
C ALA A 47 -3.59 -11.07 15.00
N TRP A 48 -4.58 -10.24 15.30
CA TRP A 48 -4.70 -9.58 16.60
C TRP A 48 -5.26 -10.54 17.66
N ILE A 49 -4.72 -10.47 18.88
CA ILE A 49 -5.40 -11.06 20.06
C ILE A 49 -6.67 -10.25 20.38
N LYS A 50 -6.58 -8.92 20.25
CA LYS A 50 -7.71 -7.99 20.34
C LYS A 50 -7.54 -6.88 19.31
N GLU A 51 -8.54 -6.72 18.46
CA GLU A 51 -8.49 -5.72 17.38
C GLU A 51 -8.56 -4.28 17.93
N PRO A 52 -7.74 -3.35 17.42
CA PRO A 52 -7.87 -1.93 17.72
C PRO A 52 -9.17 -1.34 17.15
N THR A 53 -9.85 -0.53 17.95
CA THR A 53 -11.07 0.20 17.51
C THR A 53 -10.75 1.58 16.94
N LYS A 54 -9.67 2.21 17.41
CA LYS A 54 -9.13 3.49 16.92
C LYS A 54 -7.93 3.21 16.01
N ILE A 55 -7.98 3.75 14.78
CA ILE A 55 -6.99 3.47 13.74
C ILE A 55 -5.86 4.51 13.77
N LYS A 56 -6.18 5.80 13.68
CA LYS A 56 -5.24 6.89 13.88
C LYS A 56 -5.53 7.63 15.19
N ASN A 57 -4.47 7.96 15.93
CA ASN A 57 -4.56 8.79 17.15
C ASN A 57 -3.62 9.99 17.01
N THR A 58 -4.09 11.00 16.29
CA THR A 58 -3.46 12.32 16.16
C THR A 58 -4.38 13.39 16.69
#